data_AF-G5H6X0-F1
#
_entry.id   AF-G5H6X0-F1
#
_cell.length_a   1.000
_cell.length_b   1.000
_cell.length_c   1.000
_cell.angle_alpha   90.00
_cell.angle_beta   90.00
_cell.angle_gamma   90.00
#
_symmetry.space_group_name_H-M   'P 1'
#
loop_
_entity.id
_entity.type
_entity.pdbx_description
1 polymer ?
#
loop_
_entity_poly.entity_id
_entity_poly.type
_entity_poly.pdbx_seq_one_letter_code
_entity_poly.pdbx_strand_id
1 'polypeptide(L)'
;MKTSVKIAIVVVAAGAVGTVAYKLANRLPSPDQTAEMQVQQILDDGGCLSCHSENPDLPFYASWPVAGNIVRSDVEKGHRQADLGAAFAALAEGRPVDEVSLAKMEKAISDGSMPVAKYYLVHWGSSITDAKKAKLLQWIHDHRVANYSNPATAPRFAGEPVQPLPDSLPTDARKAALGEMLYNDPRLSSDNTVSCASCHGLHTGGVDNRRYSEGVNGSLGGVNAPTVFNAALNFEQFWDGRAHTLADQAGGPPLNPVEMASTSWEQIIGKLKADPKFTAMFLKVYPGGYSGEAITEAIGEYEKTLITPDSRFDLYLKGDSTAITAQEQHGYELFKENRCATCHVGPLLGGQSFEYMGLAQDYFAARGEEMTEEDNGRFKQTQKAYDRHRFKVPGLRNVALTFPYYHDGTRETLSEAVDDMARFQVGRQLSAQDRDDIVAFLGTLTGKFRGRELTNPNAGTVAGVVRSENQQQ
;
A
#
# COMPACT_ATOMS: atom_id res chain seq x y z
N MET A 1 -63.31 -12.14 -17.42
CA MET A 1 -62.01 -12.29 -18.13
C MET A 1 -61.41 -13.65 -17.78
N LYS A 2 -61.17 -14.53 -18.77
CA LYS A 2 -60.62 -15.89 -18.53
C LYS A 2 -59.25 -15.80 -17.83
N THR A 3 -58.94 -16.74 -16.93
CA THR A 3 -57.67 -16.77 -16.17
C THR A 3 -56.44 -16.68 -17.07
N SER A 4 -56.51 -17.28 -18.27
CA SER A 4 -55.48 -17.20 -19.31
C SER A 4 -55.22 -15.78 -19.84
N VAL A 5 -56.25 -14.94 -19.94
CA VAL A 5 -56.12 -13.53 -20.36
C VAL A 5 -55.52 -12.67 -19.25
N LYS A 6 -55.86 -12.95 -17.98
CA LYS A 6 -55.21 -12.30 -16.81
C LYS A 6 -53.72 -12.62 -16.75
N ILE A 7 -53.35 -13.90 -16.94
CA ILE A 7 -51.96 -14.34 -16.97
C ILE A 7 -51.20 -13.69 -18.13
N ALA A 8 -51.77 -13.67 -19.33
CA ALA A 8 -51.15 -13.03 -20.50
C ALA A 8 -50.91 -11.53 -20.27
N ILE A 9 -51.86 -10.80 -19.69
CA ILE A 9 -51.70 -9.37 -19.39
C ILE A 9 -50.60 -9.15 -18.35
N VAL A 10 -50.53 -9.97 -17.29
CA VAL A 10 -49.47 -9.87 -16.27
C VAL A 10 -48.10 -10.15 -16.88
N VAL A 11 -47.98 -11.17 -17.73
CA VAL A 11 -46.71 -11.51 -18.40
C VAL A 11 -46.27 -10.40 -19.35
N VAL A 12 -47.18 -9.83 -20.14
CA VAL A 12 -46.89 -8.70 -21.04
C VAL A 12 -46.51 -7.45 -20.25
N ALA A 13 -47.23 -7.14 -19.17
CA ALA A 13 -46.90 -6.00 -18.29
C ALA A 13 -45.53 -6.19 -17.63
N ALA A 14 -45.23 -7.39 -17.12
CA ALA A 14 -43.92 -7.72 -16.56
C ALA A 14 -42.81 -7.61 -17.61
N GLY A 15 -43.04 -8.08 -18.85
CA GLY A 15 -42.09 -7.95 -19.96
C GLY A 15 -41.84 -6.50 -20.38
N ALA A 16 -42.89 -5.67 -20.42
CA ALA A 16 -42.77 -4.25 -20.72
C ALA A 16 -42.00 -3.48 -19.63
N VAL A 17 -42.32 -3.73 -18.35
CA VAL A 17 -41.60 -3.16 -17.20
C VAL A 17 -40.13 -3.60 -17.22
N GLY A 18 -39.85 -4.88 -17.47
CA GLY A 18 -38.48 -5.40 -17.61
C GLY A 18 -37.71 -4.74 -18.76
N THR A 19 -38.36 -4.50 -19.90
CA THR A 19 -37.74 -3.83 -21.06
C THR A 19 -37.42 -2.36 -20.76
N VAL A 20 -38.32 -1.66 -20.07
CA VAL A 20 -38.09 -0.25 -19.67
C VAL A 20 -36.98 -0.16 -18.63
N ALA A 21 -36.99 -1.01 -17.61
CA ALA A 21 -35.94 -1.08 -16.60
C ALA A 21 -34.57 -1.38 -17.23
N TYR A 22 -34.51 -2.34 -18.15
CA TYR A 22 -33.30 -2.66 -18.91
C TYR A 22 -32.79 -1.47 -19.74
N LYS A 23 -33.68 -0.75 -20.44
CA LYS A 23 -33.29 0.43 -21.22
C LYS A 23 -32.80 1.57 -20.33
N LEU A 24 -33.42 1.78 -19.17
CA LEU A 24 -33.01 2.80 -18.21
C LEU A 24 -31.66 2.47 -17.58
N ALA A 25 -31.46 1.23 -17.12
CA ALA A 25 -30.21 0.76 -16.53
C ALA A 25 -29.03 0.83 -17.51
N ASN A 26 -29.27 0.64 -18.81
CA ASN A 26 -28.22 0.69 -19.84
C ASN A 26 -27.96 2.09 -20.42
N ARG A 27 -28.69 3.12 -19.98
CA ARG A 27 -28.51 4.48 -20.49
C ARG A 27 -27.18 5.04 -19.97
N LEU A 28 -26.44 5.73 -20.83
CA LEU A 28 -25.29 6.51 -20.40
C LEU A 28 -25.75 7.70 -19.53
N PRO A 29 -24.95 8.10 -18.54
CA PRO A 29 -25.18 9.33 -17.78
C PRO A 29 -25.30 10.54 -18.71
N SER A 30 -26.07 11.55 -18.27
CA SER A 30 -26.31 12.76 -19.06
C SER A 30 -24.99 13.50 -19.34
N PRO A 31 -24.76 13.99 -20.57
CA PRO A 31 -23.58 14.79 -20.87
C PRO A 31 -23.57 16.13 -20.11
N ASP A 32 -24.72 16.60 -19.63
CA ASP A 32 -24.84 17.86 -18.87
C ASP A 32 -24.39 17.75 -17.40
N GLN A 33 -24.16 16.54 -16.90
CA GLN A 33 -23.62 16.29 -15.56
C GLN A 33 -22.10 16.52 -15.52
N THR A 34 -21.50 16.77 -14.35
CA THR A 34 -20.03 16.77 -14.24
C THR A 34 -19.46 15.36 -14.45
N ALA A 35 -18.15 15.25 -14.70
CA ALA A 35 -17.53 13.93 -14.85
C ALA A 35 -17.73 13.06 -13.60
N GLU A 36 -17.61 13.65 -12.42
CA GLU A 36 -17.80 12.99 -11.12
C GLU A 36 -19.24 12.48 -10.96
N MET A 37 -20.23 13.30 -11.30
CA MET A 37 -21.65 12.89 -11.26
C MET A 37 -21.94 11.75 -12.24
N GLN A 38 -21.34 11.80 -13.43
CA GLN A 38 -21.50 10.75 -14.43
C GLN A 38 -20.88 9.43 -13.95
N VAL A 39 -19.71 9.49 -13.30
CA VAL A 39 -19.02 8.34 -12.73
C VAL A 39 -19.78 7.79 -11.53
N GLN A 40 -20.24 8.65 -10.62
CA GLN A 40 -21.08 8.26 -9.49
C GLN A 40 -22.30 7.48 -9.97
N GLN A 41 -23.00 7.98 -11.00
CA GLN A 41 -24.12 7.27 -11.59
C GLN A 41 -23.71 5.92 -12.19
N ILE A 42 -22.57 5.82 -12.88
CA ILE A 42 -22.07 4.53 -13.42
C ILE A 42 -21.82 3.53 -12.29
N LEU A 43 -21.21 3.97 -11.21
CA LEU A 43 -20.87 3.15 -10.06
C LEU A 43 -22.11 2.70 -9.29
N ASP A 44 -23.11 3.58 -9.14
CA ASP A 44 -24.41 3.29 -8.55
C ASP A 44 -25.20 2.31 -9.41
N ASP A 45 -25.23 2.52 -10.73
CA ASP A 45 -25.80 1.59 -11.70
C ASP A 45 -25.07 0.23 -11.67
N GLY A 46 -23.79 0.21 -11.31
CA GLY A 46 -23.01 -1.01 -11.11
C GLY A 46 -23.38 -1.76 -9.83
N GLY A 47 -23.90 -1.06 -8.82
CA GLY A 47 -24.18 -1.61 -7.50
C GLY A 47 -22.92 -1.90 -6.68
N CYS A 48 -21.81 -1.20 -6.93
CA CYS A 48 -20.53 -1.51 -6.31
C CYS A 48 -20.58 -1.46 -4.76
N LEU A 49 -21.25 -0.46 -4.18
CA LEU A 49 -21.38 -0.36 -2.71
C LEU A 49 -22.25 -1.45 -2.09
N SER A 50 -23.02 -2.21 -2.87
CA SER A 50 -23.81 -3.35 -2.36
C SER A 50 -22.92 -4.49 -1.85
N CYS A 51 -21.64 -4.53 -2.24
CA CYS A 51 -20.67 -5.51 -1.75
C CYS A 51 -19.36 -4.89 -1.25
N HIS A 52 -19.06 -3.63 -1.59
CA HIS A 52 -17.80 -2.96 -1.27
C HIS A 52 -17.96 -1.81 -0.27
N SER A 53 -18.81 -1.99 0.75
CA SER A 53 -18.96 -1.04 1.86
C SER A 53 -19.18 -1.77 3.19
N GLU A 54 -18.89 -1.10 4.30
CA GLU A 54 -19.08 -1.65 5.66
C GLU A 54 -20.56 -1.94 5.96
N ASN A 55 -21.46 -1.10 5.47
CA ASN A 55 -22.91 -1.19 5.70
C ASN A 55 -23.69 -1.18 4.37
N PRO A 56 -23.64 -2.27 3.59
CA PRO A 56 -24.27 -2.31 2.28
C PRO A 56 -25.79 -2.39 2.40
N ASP A 57 -26.49 -1.70 1.51
CA ASP A 57 -27.95 -1.87 1.36
C ASP A 57 -28.24 -3.21 0.68
N LEU A 58 -28.75 -4.15 1.48
CA LEU A 58 -28.98 -5.53 1.05
C LEU A 58 -30.39 -5.68 0.46
N PRO A 59 -30.54 -6.49 -0.61
CA PRO A 59 -31.86 -6.78 -1.14
C PRO A 59 -32.71 -7.54 -0.12
N PHE A 60 -34.05 -7.37 -0.18
CA PHE A 60 -34.97 -7.96 0.80
C PHE A 60 -34.81 -9.48 1.02
N TYR A 61 -34.40 -10.22 -0.02
CA TYR A 61 -34.19 -11.68 0.02
C TYR A 61 -32.89 -12.08 0.74
N ALA A 62 -32.02 -11.13 1.12
CA ALA A 62 -30.86 -11.39 1.97
C ALA A 62 -31.25 -11.89 3.38
N SER A 63 -32.53 -11.73 3.75
CA SER A 63 -33.12 -12.29 4.98
C SER A 63 -33.54 -13.76 4.85
N TRP A 64 -33.54 -14.34 3.64
CA TRP A 64 -34.02 -15.71 3.41
C TRP A 64 -32.95 -16.76 3.73
N PRO A 65 -33.30 -17.97 4.24
CA PRO A 65 -32.31 -18.91 4.79
C PRO A 65 -31.20 -19.35 3.82
N VAL A 66 -31.53 -19.61 2.55
CA VAL A 66 -30.55 -20.08 1.55
C VAL A 66 -29.91 -18.91 0.80
N ALA A 67 -30.72 -18.01 0.23
CA ALA A 67 -30.23 -16.86 -0.52
C ALA A 67 -29.44 -15.88 0.36
N GLY A 68 -29.86 -15.67 1.60
CA GLY A 68 -29.21 -14.77 2.55
C GLY A 68 -27.81 -15.20 2.98
N ASN A 69 -27.55 -16.51 3.12
CA ASN A 69 -26.20 -17.01 3.41
C ASN A 69 -25.24 -16.72 2.25
N ILE A 70 -25.70 -16.89 1.01
CA ILE A 70 -24.89 -16.64 -0.19
C ILE A 70 -24.59 -15.13 -0.31
N VAL A 71 -25.62 -14.29 -0.21
CA VAL A 71 -25.47 -12.82 -0.28
C VAL A 71 -24.50 -12.32 0.78
N ARG A 72 -24.65 -12.74 2.05
CA ARG A 72 -23.73 -12.33 3.12
C ARG A 72 -22.30 -12.78 2.86
N SER A 73 -22.08 -14.00 2.37
CA SER A 73 -20.75 -14.49 2.03
C SER A 73 -20.11 -13.69 0.89
N ASP A 74 -20.89 -13.34 -0.13
CA ASP A 74 -20.42 -12.55 -1.26
C ASP A 74 -20.08 -11.11 -0.85
N VAL A 75 -20.91 -10.51 -0.01
CA VAL A 75 -20.65 -9.19 0.58
C VAL A 75 -19.40 -9.20 1.45
N GLU A 76 -19.24 -10.19 2.33
CA GLU A 76 -18.06 -10.30 3.17
C GLU A 76 -16.78 -10.41 2.32
N LYS A 77 -16.82 -11.23 1.26
CA LYS A 77 -15.69 -11.38 0.32
C LYS A 77 -15.43 -10.11 -0.47
N GLY A 78 -16.47 -9.46 -0.99
CA GLY A 78 -16.36 -8.21 -1.73
C GLY A 78 -15.74 -7.11 -0.87
N HIS A 79 -16.26 -6.93 0.34
CA HIS A 79 -15.79 -5.93 1.30
C HIS A 79 -14.34 -6.21 1.71
N ARG A 80 -13.99 -7.50 1.89
CA ARG A 80 -12.61 -7.91 2.17
C ARG A 80 -11.64 -7.55 1.02
N GLN A 81 -12.05 -7.66 -0.24
CA GLN A 81 -11.21 -7.27 -1.37
C GLN A 81 -11.05 -5.76 -1.50
N ALA A 82 -12.14 -5.02 -1.30
CA ALA A 82 -12.14 -3.57 -1.37
C ALA A 82 -13.28 -2.99 -0.52
N ASP A 83 -12.95 -2.02 0.33
CA ASP A 83 -13.91 -1.07 0.87
C ASP A 83 -13.79 0.22 0.05
N LEU A 84 -14.87 0.58 -0.65
CA LEU A 84 -14.96 1.75 -1.51
C LEU A 84 -15.78 2.88 -0.84
N GLY A 85 -16.20 2.73 0.42
CA GLY A 85 -17.02 3.73 1.11
C GLY A 85 -16.36 5.12 1.13
N ALA A 86 -15.08 5.19 1.48
CA ALA A 86 -14.32 6.44 1.48
C ALA A 86 -14.13 7.03 0.08
N ALA A 87 -13.92 6.18 -0.93
CA ALA A 87 -13.78 6.58 -2.32
C ALA A 87 -15.08 7.20 -2.87
N PHE A 88 -16.23 6.58 -2.58
CA PHE A 88 -17.54 7.11 -3.00
C PHE A 88 -17.88 8.41 -2.27
N ALA A 89 -17.56 8.52 -0.98
CA ALA A 89 -17.72 9.77 -0.25
C ALA A 89 -16.85 10.88 -0.84
N ALA A 90 -15.58 10.59 -1.17
CA ALA A 90 -14.70 11.55 -1.84
C ALA A 90 -15.26 11.99 -3.20
N LEU A 91 -15.73 11.05 -4.02
CA LEU A 91 -16.33 11.33 -5.32
C LEU A 91 -17.57 12.23 -5.20
N ALA A 92 -18.49 11.91 -4.28
CA ALA A 92 -19.70 12.69 -4.05
C ALA A 92 -19.41 14.11 -3.53
N GLU A 93 -18.32 14.29 -2.79
CA GLU A 93 -17.87 15.58 -2.26
C GLU A 93 -16.96 16.36 -3.25
N GLY A 94 -16.66 15.81 -4.43
CA GLY A 94 -15.75 16.42 -5.40
C GLY A 94 -14.28 16.45 -4.93
N ARG A 95 -13.92 15.60 -3.97
CA ARG A 95 -12.53 15.43 -3.51
C ARG A 95 -11.82 14.35 -4.35
N PRO A 96 -10.48 14.36 -4.40
CA PRO A 96 -9.73 13.30 -5.05
C PRO A 96 -10.01 11.93 -4.40
N VAL A 97 -10.40 10.95 -5.23
CA VAL A 97 -10.49 9.53 -4.86
C VAL A 97 -9.08 8.92 -4.78
N ASP A 98 -8.79 8.16 -3.73
CA ASP A 98 -7.46 7.61 -3.45
C ASP A 98 -6.95 6.64 -4.55
N GLU A 99 -5.62 6.58 -4.71
CA GLU A 99 -4.97 5.82 -5.79
C GLU A 99 -5.26 4.31 -5.73
N VAL A 100 -5.39 3.75 -4.52
CA VAL A 100 -5.66 2.31 -4.31
C VAL A 100 -7.07 1.97 -4.80
N SER A 101 -8.08 2.74 -4.40
CA SER A 101 -9.45 2.57 -4.88
C SER A 101 -9.55 2.75 -6.39
N LEU A 102 -8.88 3.76 -6.97
CA LEU A 102 -8.82 3.94 -8.42
C LEU A 102 -8.21 2.72 -9.12
N ALA A 103 -7.10 2.19 -8.61
CA ALA A 103 -6.43 1.03 -9.20
C ALA A 103 -7.24 -0.26 -9.08
N LYS A 104 -7.91 -0.49 -7.95
CA LYS A 104 -8.83 -1.61 -7.77
C LYS A 104 -10.02 -1.53 -8.73
N MET A 105 -10.64 -0.35 -8.85
CA MET A 105 -11.76 -0.12 -9.78
C MET A 105 -11.32 -0.32 -11.23
N GLU A 106 -10.22 0.30 -11.65
CA GLU A 106 -9.67 0.16 -13.00
C GLU A 106 -9.39 -1.31 -13.34
N LYS A 107 -8.69 -2.02 -12.45
CA LYS A 107 -8.32 -3.42 -12.68
C LYS A 107 -9.55 -4.31 -12.78
N ALA A 108 -10.51 -4.16 -11.87
CA ALA A 108 -11.71 -4.99 -11.84
C ALA A 108 -12.62 -4.76 -13.07
N ILE A 109 -12.65 -3.53 -13.59
CA ILE A 109 -13.44 -3.16 -14.76
C ILE A 109 -12.75 -3.56 -16.06
N SER A 110 -11.43 -3.35 -16.16
CA SER A 110 -10.65 -3.67 -17.37
C SER A 110 -10.55 -5.17 -17.63
N ASP A 111 -10.40 -6.00 -16.60
CA ASP A 111 -10.36 -7.46 -16.74
C ASP A 111 -11.73 -8.14 -16.68
N GLY A 112 -12.80 -7.35 -16.50
CA GLY A 112 -14.18 -7.83 -16.46
C GLY A 112 -14.50 -8.71 -15.26
N SER A 113 -13.68 -8.71 -14.21
CA SER A 113 -13.97 -9.46 -12.98
C SER A 113 -15.12 -8.87 -12.17
N MET A 114 -15.45 -7.59 -12.38
CA MET A 114 -16.60 -6.94 -11.77
C MET A 114 -17.50 -6.21 -12.80
N PRO A 115 -18.83 -6.19 -12.58
CA PRO A 115 -19.56 -7.01 -11.59
C PRO A 115 -19.50 -8.50 -11.95
N VAL A 116 -19.46 -9.38 -10.93
CA VAL A 116 -19.44 -10.83 -11.15
C VAL A 116 -20.68 -11.28 -11.93
N ALA A 117 -20.55 -12.19 -12.90
CA ALA A 117 -21.66 -12.59 -13.78
C ALA A 117 -22.92 -13.06 -13.02
N LYS A 118 -22.75 -13.72 -11.87
CA LYS A 118 -23.84 -14.15 -10.99
C LYS A 118 -24.65 -12.99 -10.39
N TYR A 119 -24.06 -11.80 -10.25
CA TYR A 119 -24.73 -10.62 -9.72
C TYR A 119 -25.88 -10.20 -10.66
N TYR A 120 -25.65 -10.23 -11.97
CA TYR A 120 -26.68 -9.89 -12.96
C TYR A 120 -27.88 -10.85 -13.00
N LEU A 121 -27.76 -12.07 -12.46
CA LEU A 121 -28.87 -13.02 -12.40
C LEU A 121 -29.99 -12.59 -11.43
N VAL A 122 -29.65 -11.76 -10.45
CA VAL A 122 -30.57 -11.33 -9.38
C VAL A 122 -30.65 -9.80 -9.22
N HIS A 123 -29.75 -9.06 -9.87
CA HIS A 123 -29.73 -7.60 -9.93
C HIS A 123 -29.96 -7.11 -11.37
N TRP A 124 -31.17 -7.35 -11.90
CA TRP A 124 -31.61 -6.95 -13.24
C TRP A 124 -31.59 -5.43 -13.54
N GLY A 125 -31.39 -4.59 -12.52
CA GLY A 125 -31.24 -3.14 -12.63
C GLY A 125 -29.78 -2.69 -12.64
N SER A 126 -28.84 -3.60 -12.37
CA SER A 126 -27.41 -3.29 -12.45
C SER A 126 -26.95 -3.39 -13.90
N SER A 127 -26.10 -2.46 -14.32
CA SER A 127 -25.47 -2.49 -15.64
C SER A 127 -24.18 -1.68 -15.73
N ILE A 128 -23.12 -2.36 -16.18
CA ILE A 128 -21.85 -1.78 -16.60
C ILE A 128 -21.61 -2.19 -18.06
N THR A 129 -22.21 -1.44 -18.99
CA THR A 129 -22.01 -1.64 -20.44
C THR A 129 -20.60 -1.26 -20.86
N ASP A 130 -20.13 -1.71 -22.02
CA ASP A 130 -18.80 -1.37 -22.53
C ASP A 130 -18.59 0.15 -22.68
N ALA A 131 -19.65 0.90 -23.00
CA ALA A 131 -19.62 2.35 -23.05
C ALA A 131 -19.44 2.99 -21.66
N LYS A 132 -20.09 2.43 -20.61
CA LYS A 132 -19.88 2.85 -19.23
C LYS A 132 -18.47 2.50 -18.75
N LYS A 133 -17.96 1.31 -19.10
CA LYS A 133 -16.58 0.89 -18.80
C LYS A 133 -15.57 1.86 -19.40
N ALA A 134 -15.67 2.14 -20.70
CA ALA A 134 -14.76 3.06 -21.38
C ALA A 134 -14.75 4.45 -20.71
N LYS A 135 -15.93 4.94 -20.33
CA LYS A 135 -16.08 6.23 -19.66
C LYS A 135 -15.48 6.25 -18.25
N LEU A 136 -15.68 5.17 -17.49
CA LEU A 136 -15.08 5.02 -16.15
C LEU A 136 -13.56 4.92 -16.24
N LEU A 137 -13.02 4.11 -17.16
CA LEU A 137 -11.58 3.97 -17.37
C LEU A 137 -10.93 5.28 -17.81
N GLN A 138 -11.57 6.02 -18.73
CA GLN A 138 -11.11 7.34 -19.14
C GLN A 138 -11.10 8.32 -17.96
N TRP A 139 -12.16 8.35 -17.16
CA TRP A 139 -12.20 9.20 -15.97
C TRP A 139 -11.12 8.82 -14.94
N ILE A 140 -10.88 7.52 -14.68
CA ILE A 140 -9.82 7.09 -13.77
C ILE A 140 -8.45 7.60 -14.25
N HIS A 141 -8.18 7.45 -15.55
CA HIS A 141 -6.96 7.96 -16.17
C HIS A 141 -6.83 9.48 -15.94
N ASP A 142 -7.85 10.25 -16.31
CA ASP A 142 -7.82 11.72 -16.23
C ASP A 142 -7.76 12.21 -14.78
N HIS A 143 -8.42 11.50 -13.86
CA HIS A 143 -8.39 11.77 -12.43
C HIS A 143 -6.98 11.56 -11.86
N ARG A 144 -6.26 10.51 -12.28
CA ARG A 144 -4.85 10.32 -11.89
C ARG A 144 -3.94 11.39 -12.45
N VAL A 145 -4.09 11.72 -13.74
CA VAL A 145 -3.31 12.78 -14.38
C VAL A 145 -3.47 14.10 -13.63
N ALA A 146 -4.70 14.45 -13.25
CA ALA A 146 -5.00 15.71 -12.57
C ALA A 146 -4.53 15.78 -11.12
N ASN A 147 -4.54 14.66 -10.38
CA ASN A 147 -4.36 14.67 -8.93
C ASN A 147 -3.07 14.02 -8.42
N TYR A 148 -2.49 13.08 -9.17
CA TYR A 148 -1.41 12.21 -8.68
C TYR A 148 -0.17 12.18 -9.58
N SER A 149 -0.24 12.74 -10.79
CA SER A 149 0.91 12.76 -11.69
C SER A 149 2.06 13.59 -11.14
N ASN A 150 3.26 13.01 -11.13
CA ASN A 150 4.47 13.75 -10.81
C ASN A 150 4.84 14.67 -12.00
N PRO A 151 5.18 15.95 -11.79
CA PRO A 151 5.57 16.86 -12.88
C PRO A 151 6.73 16.37 -13.76
N ALA A 152 7.59 15.49 -13.24
CA ALA A 152 8.69 14.89 -13.99
C ALA A 152 8.26 13.66 -14.81
N THR A 153 7.05 13.14 -14.63
CA THR A 153 6.54 11.97 -15.35
C THR A 153 6.35 12.30 -16.83
N ALA A 154 6.84 11.42 -17.72
CA ALA A 154 6.62 11.57 -19.14
C ALA A 154 5.12 11.42 -19.49
N PRO A 155 4.58 12.17 -20.47
CA PRO A 155 3.14 12.16 -20.77
C PRO A 155 2.52 10.78 -20.98
N ARG A 156 3.27 9.82 -21.53
CA ARG A 156 2.79 8.44 -21.76
C ARG A 156 2.50 7.66 -20.46
N PHE A 157 3.04 8.10 -19.33
CA PHE A 157 2.86 7.44 -18.02
C PHE A 157 2.05 8.29 -17.03
N ALA A 158 1.51 9.43 -17.46
CA ALA A 158 0.87 10.39 -16.56
C ALA A 158 -0.33 9.79 -15.79
N GLY A 159 -1.05 8.83 -16.40
CA GLY A 159 -2.18 8.12 -15.78
C GLY A 159 -1.85 6.73 -15.23
N GLU A 160 -0.58 6.33 -15.20
CA GLU A 160 -0.18 5.03 -14.63
C GLU A 160 -0.40 5.00 -13.11
N PRO A 161 -0.78 3.83 -12.53
CA PRO A 161 -0.99 3.67 -11.10
C PRO A 161 0.30 3.76 -10.28
N VAL A 162 1.46 3.87 -10.91
CA VAL A 162 2.76 4.06 -10.27
C VAL A 162 3.40 5.31 -10.84
N GLN A 163 4.00 6.12 -9.96
CA GLN A 163 4.65 7.38 -10.31
C GLN A 163 6.11 7.38 -9.82
N PRO A 164 7.00 8.20 -10.42
CA PRO A 164 8.36 8.31 -9.93
C PRO A 164 8.39 8.98 -8.54
N LEU A 165 9.36 8.60 -7.71
CA LEU A 165 9.61 9.30 -6.45
C LEU A 165 9.91 10.80 -6.71
N PRO A 166 9.51 11.71 -5.80
CA PRO A 166 9.94 13.09 -5.86
C PRO A 166 11.45 13.19 -5.60
N ASP A 167 12.11 14.17 -6.23
CA ASP A 167 13.56 14.35 -6.08
C ASP A 167 13.98 14.88 -4.70
N SER A 168 13.03 15.47 -3.95
CA SER A 168 13.22 15.98 -2.58
C SER A 168 11.88 16.11 -1.87
N LEU A 169 11.91 16.11 -0.53
CA LEU A 169 10.79 16.53 0.32
C LEU A 169 11.16 17.84 1.04
N PRO A 170 10.18 18.72 1.34
CA PRO A 170 10.42 19.89 2.16
C PRO A 170 10.92 19.50 3.56
N THR A 171 12.05 20.07 3.97
CA THR A 171 12.67 19.81 5.28
C THR A 171 13.31 21.07 5.89
N ASP A 172 13.29 21.23 7.22
CA ASP A 172 14.15 22.15 7.96
C ASP A 172 15.53 21.51 8.18
N ALA A 173 16.53 22.03 7.45
CA ALA A 173 17.89 21.51 7.49
C ALA A 173 18.54 21.52 8.89
N ARG A 174 18.17 22.45 9.78
CA ARG A 174 18.73 22.51 11.14
C ARG A 174 18.16 21.40 12.02
N LYS A 175 16.85 21.15 11.91
CA LYS A 175 16.19 20.04 12.59
C LYS A 175 16.66 18.69 12.04
N ALA A 176 16.76 18.55 10.72
CA ALA A 176 17.27 17.34 10.09
C ALA A 176 18.73 17.03 10.50
N ALA A 177 19.61 18.03 10.59
CA ALA A 177 20.98 17.81 11.06
C ALA A 177 21.04 17.35 12.53
N LEU A 178 20.18 17.90 13.40
CA LEU A 178 20.05 17.43 14.78
C LEU A 178 19.44 16.02 14.85
N GLY A 179 18.45 15.75 14.02
CA GLY A 179 17.82 14.44 13.86
C GLY A 179 18.80 13.37 13.41
N GLU A 180 19.69 13.67 12.47
CA GLU A 180 20.77 12.76 12.03
C GLU A 180 21.67 12.38 13.20
N MET A 181 22.03 13.35 14.07
CA MET A 181 22.81 13.06 15.27
C MET A 181 22.04 12.14 16.22
N LEU A 182 20.76 12.44 16.50
CA LEU A 182 19.91 11.66 17.39
C LEU A 182 19.65 10.24 16.87
N TYR A 183 19.42 10.10 15.56
CA TYR A 183 19.20 8.81 14.88
C TYR A 183 20.35 7.82 15.10
N ASN A 184 21.57 8.35 15.19
CA ASN A 184 22.80 7.58 15.43
C ASN A 184 23.23 7.57 16.90
N ASP A 185 22.48 8.19 17.82
CA ASP A 185 22.88 8.37 19.21
C ASP A 185 22.38 7.21 20.08
N PRO A 186 23.27 6.33 20.57
CA PRO A 186 22.84 5.21 21.38
C PRO A 186 22.35 5.66 22.77
N ARG A 187 22.59 6.91 23.19
CA ARG A 187 22.06 7.45 24.46
C ARG A 187 20.54 7.48 24.52
N LEU A 188 19.85 7.24 23.40
CA LEU A 188 18.41 7.02 23.39
C LEU A 188 18.00 5.67 23.99
N SER A 189 18.88 4.65 24.03
CA SER A 189 18.61 3.36 24.70
C SER A 189 19.00 3.35 26.17
N SER A 190 18.35 2.52 26.98
CA SER A 190 18.54 2.45 28.44
C SER A 190 20.01 2.26 28.86
N ASP A 191 20.76 1.47 28.11
CA ASP A 191 22.14 1.04 28.38
C ASP A 191 23.20 1.71 27.49
N ASN A 192 22.77 2.63 26.61
CA ASN A 192 23.62 3.30 25.61
C ASN A 192 24.26 2.38 24.56
N THR A 193 23.59 1.30 24.15
CA THR A 193 24.09 0.36 23.12
C THR A 193 23.29 0.36 21.81
N VAL A 194 22.03 0.80 21.82
CA VAL A 194 21.12 0.74 20.66
C VAL A 194 20.73 2.13 20.20
N SER A 195 20.76 2.36 18.89
CA SER A 195 20.27 3.57 18.23
C SER A 195 19.29 3.18 17.12
N CYS A 196 18.63 4.15 16.48
CA CYS A 196 17.79 3.88 15.31
C CYS A 196 18.61 3.18 14.20
N ALA A 197 19.85 3.64 14.00
CA ALA A 197 20.78 3.09 13.02
C ALA A 197 21.21 1.63 13.30
N SER A 198 21.01 1.11 14.52
CA SER A 198 21.31 -0.28 14.87
C SER A 198 20.40 -1.26 14.12
N CYS A 199 19.11 -0.93 14.00
CA CYS A 199 18.11 -1.75 13.29
C CYS A 199 17.84 -1.26 11.86
N HIS A 200 18.10 0.03 11.59
CA HIS A 200 17.79 0.68 10.31
C HIS A 200 19.05 1.22 9.62
N GLY A 201 20.09 0.39 9.52
CA GLY A 201 21.37 0.79 8.95
C GLY A 201 21.26 1.35 7.53
N LEU A 202 21.65 2.62 7.32
CA LEU A 202 21.56 3.24 6.00
C LEU A 202 22.46 2.57 4.94
N HIS A 203 23.56 1.95 5.38
CA HIS A 203 24.50 1.22 4.51
C HIS A 203 24.01 -0.20 4.13
N THR A 204 22.90 -0.65 4.73
CA THR A 204 22.25 -1.94 4.50
C THR A 204 20.83 -1.77 3.95
N GLY A 205 20.57 -0.66 3.25
CA GLY A 205 19.25 -0.39 2.67
C GLY A 205 18.21 0.07 3.68
N GLY A 206 18.62 0.59 4.84
CA GLY A 206 17.73 1.13 5.86
C GLY A 206 17.09 0.08 6.77
N VAL A 207 17.64 -1.15 6.78
CA VAL A 207 17.22 -2.30 7.58
C VAL A 207 18.45 -3.02 8.16
N ASP A 208 18.25 -4.01 9.03
CA ASP A 208 19.32 -4.84 9.61
C ASP A 208 19.52 -6.19 8.89
N ASN A 209 18.66 -6.51 7.91
CA ASN A 209 18.58 -7.80 7.22
C ASN A 209 18.44 -9.02 8.13
N ARG A 210 17.78 -8.84 9.28
CA ARG A 210 17.44 -9.92 10.19
C ARG A 210 15.95 -10.23 10.07
N ARG A 211 15.59 -11.44 10.48
CA ARG A 211 14.18 -11.80 10.61
C ARG A 211 13.49 -10.90 11.65
N TYR A 212 14.09 -10.79 12.83
CA TYR A 212 13.68 -9.88 13.89
C TYR A 212 14.89 -9.09 14.39
N SER A 213 14.70 -7.80 14.65
CA SER A 213 15.75 -6.93 15.15
C SER A 213 16.12 -7.26 16.59
N GLU A 214 17.39 -7.05 16.90
CA GLU A 214 17.96 -7.24 18.24
C GLU A 214 18.05 -5.89 18.96
N GLY A 215 17.32 -5.75 20.06
CA GLY A 215 17.37 -4.61 20.96
C GLY A 215 18.32 -4.81 22.13
N VAL A 216 18.10 -4.03 23.19
CA VAL A 216 18.87 -4.08 24.43
C VAL A 216 18.85 -5.49 25.04
N ASN A 217 20.00 -5.91 25.58
CA ASN A 217 20.23 -7.24 26.15
C ASN A 217 20.04 -8.43 25.18
N GLY A 218 20.09 -8.19 23.87
CA GLY A 218 19.85 -9.24 22.88
C GLY A 218 18.38 -9.64 22.70
N SER A 219 17.46 -8.80 23.20
CA SER A 219 16.02 -9.05 23.07
C SER A 219 15.61 -8.99 21.60
N LEU A 220 14.77 -9.91 21.14
CA LEU A 220 14.25 -9.91 19.77
C LEU A 220 12.87 -9.26 19.72
N GLY A 221 12.65 -8.46 18.68
CA GLY A 221 11.32 -7.94 18.34
C GLY A 221 10.36 -9.02 17.85
N GLY A 222 9.12 -8.63 17.56
CA GLY A 222 8.06 -9.53 17.04
C GLY A 222 7.77 -9.38 15.54
N VAL A 223 8.35 -8.37 14.88
CA VAL A 223 8.17 -8.10 13.45
C VAL A 223 9.51 -7.75 12.79
N ASN A 224 9.61 -8.01 11.49
CA ASN A 224 10.72 -7.58 10.66
C ASN A 224 10.76 -6.04 10.59
N ALA A 225 11.94 -5.45 10.75
CA ALA A 225 12.14 -4.00 10.69
C ALA A 225 12.05 -3.50 9.24
N PRO A 226 11.02 -2.67 8.90
CA PRO A 226 10.91 -2.12 7.56
C PRO A 226 11.97 -1.05 7.31
N THR A 227 12.25 -0.74 6.04
CA THR A 227 13.23 0.30 5.70
C THR A 227 12.77 1.71 6.14
N VAL A 228 13.72 2.53 6.60
CA VAL A 228 13.51 3.97 6.80
C VAL A 228 13.50 4.76 5.49
N PHE A 229 14.05 4.21 4.41
CA PHE A 229 14.09 4.92 3.13
C PHE A 229 12.69 5.09 2.56
N ASN A 230 12.36 6.34 2.21
CA ASN A 230 11.06 6.78 1.72
C ASN A 230 9.89 6.60 2.71
N ALA A 231 10.16 6.26 3.98
CA ALA A 231 9.11 6.04 4.98
C ALA A 231 8.24 7.28 5.24
N ALA A 232 8.78 8.47 4.98
CA ALA A 232 8.06 9.74 5.00
C ALA A 232 6.87 9.81 4.02
N LEU A 233 6.83 8.93 3.00
CA LEU A 233 5.73 8.85 2.04
C LEU A 233 4.65 7.84 2.45
N ASN A 234 4.82 7.09 3.53
CA ASN A 234 3.73 6.28 4.06
C ASN A 234 2.63 7.16 4.66
N PHE A 235 1.36 6.81 4.45
CA PHE A 235 0.23 7.49 5.09
C PHE A 235 0.12 7.24 6.60
N GLU A 236 0.59 6.09 7.07
CA GLU A 236 0.74 5.71 8.48
C GLU A 236 2.04 4.90 8.63
N GLN A 237 2.62 4.86 9.82
CA GLN A 237 3.87 4.16 10.12
C GLN A 237 3.62 2.82 10.84
N PHE A 238 4.66 1.97 10.88
CA PHE A 238 4.58 0.56 11.28
C PHE A 238 3.70 -0.33 10.38
N TRP A 239 3.85 -1.65 10.53
CA TRP A 239 3.05 -2.64 9.79
C TRP A 239 1.55 -2.58 10.09
N ASP A 240 1.17 -2.16 11.30
CA ASP A 240 -0.23 -2.08 11.76
C ASP A 240 -0.83 -0.66 11.71
N GLY A 241 -0.03 0.34 11.33
CA GLY A 241 -0.49 1.73 11.19
C GLY A 241 -0.62 2.51 12.50
N ARG A 242 -0.08 2.01 13.62
CA ARG A 242 -0.35 2.60 14.94
C ARG A 242 0.21 4.02 15.17
N ALA A 243 1.01 4.54 14.25
CA ALA A 243 1.57 5.89 14.31
C ALA A 243 1.24 6.67 13.04
N HIS A 244 0.74 7.90 13.17
CA HIS A 244 0.31 8.71 12.02
C HIS A 244 1.45 9.45 11.34
N THR A 245 2.52 9.76 12.08
CA THR A 245 3.67 10.49 11.56
C THR A 245 4.99 9.80 11.93
N LEU A 246 6.08 10.18 11.26
CA LEU A 246 7.43 9.74 11.64
C LEU A 246 7.80 10.17 13.07
N ALA A 247 7.36 11.36 13.51
CA ALA A 247 7.60 11.81 14.88
C ALA A 247 6.84 10.96 15.91
N ASP A 248 5.60 10.54 15.61
CA ASP A 248 4.86 9.61 16.47
C ASP A 248 5.55 8.25 16.52
N GLN A 249 6.02 7.77 15.36
CA GLN A 249 6.75 6.50 15.23
C GLN A 249 8.03 6.53 16.05
N ALA A 250 8.86 7.58 15.92
CA ALA A 250 10.12 7.74 16.62
C ALA A 250 9.95 7.79 18.15
N GLY A 251 8.75 8.04 18.66
CA GLY A 251 8.44 7.99 20.08
C GLY A 251 8.28 6.58 20.66
N GLY A 252 8.02 5.58 19.82
CA GLY A 252 7.83 4.18 20.23
C GLY A 252 9.13 3.48 20.64
N PRO A 253 10.12 3.34 19.72
CA PRO A 253 11.33 2.55 19.96
C PRO A 253 12.11 2.90 21.23
N PRO A 254 12.32 4.20 21.57
CA PRO A 254 13.04 4.59 22.78
C PRO A 254 12.47 3.97 24.06
N LEU A 255 11.15 3.79 24.13
CA LEU A 255 10.44 3.30 25.32
C LEU A 255 10.01 1.83 25.22
N ASN A 256 10.22 1.18 24.07
CA ASN A 256 9.85 -0.21 23.87
C ASN A 256 10.86 -1.14 24.59
N PRO A 257 10.42 -2.01 25.54
CA PRO A 257 11.30 -2.83 26.36
C PRO A 257 12.12 -3.87 25.59
N VAL A 258 11.72 -4.25 24.37
CA VAL A 258 12.48 -5.20 23.52
C VAL A 258 13.30 -4.50 22.43
N GLU A 259 13.26 -3.17 22.35
CA GLU A 259 14.05 -2.37 21.41
C GLU A 259 15.09 -1.55 22.17
N MET A 260 14.81 -0.28 22.52
CA MET A 260 15.78 0.60 23.18
C MET A 260 15.59 0.67 24.70
N ALA A 261 14.42 0.23 25.20
CA ALA A 261 14.14 -0.07 26.60
C ALA A 261 14.38 1.05 27.62
N SER A 262 14.43 2.32 27.19
CA SER A 262 14.52 3.45 28.12
C SER A 262 13.20 3.58 28.90
N THR A 263 13.28 3.88 30.21
CA THR A 263 12.09 3.87 31.09
C THR A 263 11.27 5.15 31.00
N SER A 264 11.88 6.26 30.56
CA SER A 264 11.19 7.53 30.35
C SER A 264 12.02 8.50 29.50
N TRP A 265 11.35 9.54 28.98
CA TRP A 265 12.04 10.65 28.31
C TRP A 265 12.97 11.42 29.23
N GLU A 266 12.68 11.52 30.54
CA GLU A 266 13.57 12.14 31.52
C GLU A 266 14.90 11.40 31.62
N GLN A 267 14.89 10.06 31.54
CA GLN A 267 16.11 9.27 31.50
C GLN A 267 16.96 9.62 30.27
N ILE A 268 16.33 9.65 29.10
CA ILE A 268 16.98 9.98 27.82
C ILE A 268 17.56 11.41 27.87
N ILE A 269 16.73 12.38 28.25
CA ILE A 269 17.10 13.79 28.36
C ILE A 269 18.23 13.99 29.38
N GLY A 270 18.22 13.26 30.50
CA GLY A 270 19.29 13.29 31.49
C GLY A 270 20.64 12.88 30.90
N LYS A 271 20.66 11.82 30.08
CA LYS A 271 21.87 11.36 29.38
C LYS A 271 22.35 12.37 28.33
N LEU A 272 21.44 12.95 27.53
CA LEU A 272 21.79 13.95 26.52
C LEU A 272 22.29 15.26 27.14
N LYS A 273 21.68 15.71 28.25
CA LYS A 273 22.08 16.91 28.99
C LYS A 273 23.47 16.81 29.62
N ALA A 274 23.95 15.59 29.89
CA ALA A 274 25.30 15.36 30.40
C ALA A 274 26.40 15.71 29.37
N ASP A 275 26.03 15.97 28.11
CA ASP A 275 26.90 16.48 27.06
C ASP A 275 26.63 17.98 26.80
N PRO A 276 27.50 18.89 27.30
CA PRO A 276 27.31 20.33 27.13
C PRO A 276 27.37 20.78 25.67
N LYS A 277 28.15 20.08 24.83
CA LYS A 277 28.30 20.43 23.42
C LYS A 277 27.02 20.07 22.66
N PHE A 278 26.51 18.86 22.87
CA PHE A 278 25.24 18.44 22.29
C PHE A 278 24.08 19.32 22.76
N THR A 279 24.03 19.65 24.05
CA THR A 279 23.03 20.57 24.60
C THR A 279 23.07 21.95 23.95
N ALA A 280 24.25 22.52 23.74
CA ALA A 280 24.38 23.79 23.04
C ALA A 280 23.91 23.73 21.58
N MET A 281 24.07 22.58 20.90
CA MET A 281 23.53 22.37 19.55
C MET A 281 22.01 22.20 19.57
N PHE A 282 21.49 21.39 20.50
CA PHE A 282 20.05 21.15 20.65
C PHE A 282 19.29 22.46 20.88
N LEU A 283 19.73 23.29 21.82
CA LEU A 283 19.05 24.55 22.18
C LEU A 283 19.08 25.61 21.08
N LYS A 284 20.00 25.52 20.11
CA LYS A 284 19.98 26.40 18.92
C LYS A 284 18.84 26.05 17.96
N VAL A 285 18.46 24.79 17.91
CA VAL A 285 17.35 24.29 17.06
C VAL A 285 16.02 24.40 17.81
N TYR A 286 16.03 24.05 19.10
CA TYR A 286 14.87 24.04 20.00
C TYR A 286 15.10 24.96 21.22
N PRO A 287 14.85 26.28 21.09
CA PRO A 287 15.00 27.22 22.21
C PRO A 287 14.10 26.92 23.41
N GLY A 288 13.00 26.17 23.20
CA GLY A 288 12.10 25.70 24.25
C GLY A 288 12.69 24.62 25.17
N GLY A 289 13.87 24.08 24.83
CA GLY A 289 14.52 23.03 25.60
C GLY A 289 14.20 21.62 25.12
N TYR A 290 14.74 20.65 25.85
CA TYR A 290 14.49 19.23 25.59
C TYR A 290 13.06 18.82 25.96
N SER A 291 12.44 18.06 25.06
CA SER A 291 11.24 17.26 25.33
C SER A 291 11.26 16.02 24.44
N GLY A 292 10.38 15.04 24.71
CA GLY A 292 10.23 13.88 23.82
C GLY A 292 9.82 14.32 22.42
N GLU A 293 8.89 15.27 22.33
CA GLU A 293 8.39 15.82 21.07
C GLU A 293 9.49 16.54 20.27
N ALA A 294 10.37 17.31 20.93
CA ALA A 294 11.48 17.96 20.25
C ALA A 294 12.51 16.95 19.71
N ILE A 295 12.74 15.86 20.43
CA ILE A 295 13.64 14.77 19.99
C ILE A 295 13.02 14.03 18.80
N THR A 296 11.76 13.61 18.91
CA THR A 296 11.10 12.82 17.85
C THR A 296 10.80 13.66 16.61
N GLU A 297 10.47 14.95 16.75
CA GLU A 297 10.32 15.86 15.61
C GLU A 297 11.65 16.01 14.85
N ALA A 298 12.78 16.17 15.55
CA ALA A 298 14.08 16.27 14.91
C ALA A 298 14.41 15.00 14.12
N ILE A 299 14.20 13.81 14.71
CA ILE A 299 14.40 12.51 14.04
C ILE A 299 13.48 12.38 12.81
N GLY A 300 12.18 12.64 12.96
CA GLY A 300 11.24 12.56 11.85
C GLY A 300 11.57 13.55 10.72
N GLU A 301 12.12 14.73 11.05
CA GLU A 301 12.59 15.69 10.05
C GLU A 301 13.84 15.19 9.30
N TYR A 302 14.75 14.50 9.99
CA TYR A 302 15.87 13.83 9.34
C TYR A 302 15.40 12.71 8.40
N GLU A 303 14.45 11.89 8.84
CA GLU A 303 13.93 10.78 8.04
C GLU A 303 13.24 11.22 6.74
N LYS A 304 12.67 12.43 6.69
CA LYS A 304 12.19 13.04 5.43
C LYS A 304 13.30 13.26 4.39
N THR A 305 14.56 13.37 4.82
CA THR A 305 15.71 13.48 3.92
C THR A 305 16.14 12.12 3.34
N LEU A 306 15.66 11.02 3.92
CA LEU A 306 16.00 9.65 3.53
C LEU A 306 15.12 9.18 2.36
N ILE A 307 15.09 9.96 1.28
CA ILE A 307 14.44 9.57 0.03
C ILE A 307 15.46 9.04 -0.98
N THR A 308 14.97 8.22 -1.90
CA THR A 308 15.81 7.50 -2.87
C THR A 308 15.30 7.66 -4.30
N PRO A 309 15.29 8.89 -4.86
CA PRO A 309 14.83 9.10 -6.24
C PRO A 309 15.80 8.48 -7.25
N ASP A 310 15.46 8.60 -8.53
CA ASP A 310 16.31 8.20 -9.68
C ASP A 310 16.71 6.73 -9.67
N SER A 311 15.79 5.87 -9.20
CA SER A 311 15.85 4.46 -9.56
C SER A 311 15.74 4.30 -11.08
N ARG A 312 16.24 3.18 -11.63
CA ARG A 312 16.14 2.91 -13.07
C ARG A 312 14.68 2.97 -13.55
N PHE A 313 13.75 2.51 -12.72
CA PHE A 313 12.33 2.64 -13.01
C PHE A 313 11.81 4.08 -12.99
N ASP A 314 12.29 4.92 -12.06
CA ASP A 314 11.92 6.34 -12.07
C ASP A 314 12.40 7.04 -13.34
N LEU A 315 13.62 6.76 -13.79
CA LEU A 315 14.14 7.30 -15.05
C LEU A 315 13.31 6.84 -16.25
N TYR A 316 12.87 5.58 -16.26
CA TYR A 316 11.94 5.07 -17.25
C TYR A 316 10.62 5.84 -17.26
N LEU A 317 9.99 6.04 -16.09
CA LEU A 317 8.77 6.83 -15.93
C LEU A 317 8.96 8.32 -16.29
N LYS A 318 10.16 8.87 -16.08
CA LYS A 318 10.55 10.23 -16.49
C LYS A 318 10.85 10.34 -18.01
N GLY A 319 10.81 9.23 -18.75
CA GLY A 319 10.86 9.20 -20.22
C GLY A 319 12.11 8.57 -20.83
N ASP A 320 13.09 8.14 -20.02
CA ASP A 320 14.24 7.40 -20.52
C ASP A 320 13.85 5.95 -20.83
N SER A 321 13.45 5.68 -22.07
CA SER A 321 13.08 4.33 -22.53
C SER A 321 14.21 3.31 -22.44
N THR A 322 15.45 3.72 -22.22
CA THR A 322 16.62 2.84 -22.14
C THR A 322 17.05 2.52 -20.71
N ALA A 323 16.45 3.15 -19.70
CA ALA A 323 16.80 2.96 -18.30
C ALA A 323 16.52 1.53 -17.79
N ILE A 324 15.51 0.86 -18.38
CA ILE A 324 15.16 -0.53 -18.10
C ILE A 324 15.09 -1.36 -19.39
N THR A 325 15.48 -2.62 -19.27
CA THR A 325 15.50 -3.63 -20.34
C THR A 325 14.09 -4.08 -20.72
N ALA A 326 13.97 -4.81 -21.84
CA ALA A 326 12.70 -5.40 -22.26
C ALA A 326 12.16 -6.42 -21.24
N GLN A 327 13.03 -7.16 -20.55
CA GLN A 327 12.63 -8.10 -19.51
C GLN A 327 12.00 -7.37 -18.32
N GLU A 328 12.62 -6.28 -17.87
CA GLU A 328 12.12 -5.48 -16.75
C GLU A 328 10.83 -4.73 -17.13
N GLN A 329 10.67 -4.33 -18.40
CA GLN A 329 9.39 -3.78 -18.90
C GLN A 329 8.28 -4.83 -18.88
N HIS A 330 8.55 -6.04 -19.38
CA HIS A 330 7.61 -7.16 -19.31
C HIS A 330 7.27 -7.54 -17.85
N GLY A 331 8.25 -7.50 -16.95
CA GLY A 331 8.04 -7.67 -15.51
C GLY A 331 7.06 -6.65 -14.91
N TYR A 332 7.12 -5.38 -15.34
CA TYR A 332 6.17 -4.36 -14.92
C TYR A 332 4.76 -4.61 -15.50
N GLU A 333 4.67 -5.05 -16.76
CA GLU A 333 3.39 -5.46 -17.36
C GLU A 333 2.77 -6.61 -16.56
N LEU A 334 3.53 -7.67 -16.29
CA LEU A 334 3.10 -8.79 -15.47
C LEU A 334 2.70 -8.37 -14.05
N PHE A 335 3.41 -7.41 -13.44
CA PHE A 335 3.07 -6.84 -12.15
C PHE A 335 1.67 -6.19 -12.16
N LYS A 336 1.31 -5.45 -13.22
CA LYS A 336 -0.03 -4.89 -13.40
C LYS A 336 -1.06 -5.97 -13.75
N GLU A 337 -0.71 -6.92 -14.61
CA GLU A 337 -1.59 -8.01 -15.03
C GLU A 337 -2.02 -8.91 -13.86
N ASN A 338 -1.08 -9.20 -12.96
CA ASN A 338 -1.28 -9.98 -11.75
C ASN A 338 -1.79 -9.15 -10.56
N ARG A 339 -2.38 -7.97 -10.81
CA ARG A 339 -3.06 -7.14 -9.79
C ARG A 339 -2.15 -6.61 -8.68
N CYS A 340 -0.83 -6.72 -8.79
CA CYS A 340 0.07 -6.19 -7.75
C CYS A 340 -0.08 -4.66 -7.63
N ALA A 341 -0.23 -3.99 -8.78
CA ALA A 341 -0.49 -2.56 -8.87
C ALA A 341 -1.91 -2.12 -8.45
N THR A 342 -2.70 -2.95 -7.77
CA THR A 342 -3.94 -2.51 -7.10
C THR A 342 -3.73 -2.16 -5.63
N CYS A 343 -2.63 -2.63 -5.04
CA CYS A 343 -2.26 -2.34 -3.64
C CYS A 343 -0.93 -1.58 -3.59
N HIS A 344 -0.01 -1.91 -4.50
CA HIS A 344 1.30 -1.28 -4.62
C HIS A 344 1.27 -0.14 -5.63
N VAL A 345 0.67 0.99 -5.24
CA VAL A 345 0.42 2.17 -6.09
C VAL A 345 1.26 3.39 -5.69
N GLY A 346 1.20 4.43 -6.52
CA GLY A 346 1.79 5.74 -6.27
C GLY A 346 3.31 5.76 -6.27
N PRO A 347 3.94 6.81 -5.69
CA PRO A 347 5.39 6.99 -5.75
C PRO A 347 6.17 5.92 -4.99
N LEU A 348 5.57 5.34 -3.94
CA LEU A 348 6.20 4.34 -3.07
C LEU A 348 5.93 2.88 -3.51
N LEU A 349 5.04 2.67 -4.48
CA LEU A 349 4.51 1.34 -4.85
C LEU A 349 3.99 0.61 -3.60
N GLY A 350 3.10 1.27 -2.85
CA GLY A 350 2.61 0.82 -1.55
C GLY A 350 2.52 1.97 -0.55
N GLY A 351 2.26 1.64 0.70
CA GLY A 351 2.21 2.60 1.80
C GLY A 351 1.03 3.57 1.73
N GLN A 352 -0.09 3.16 1.15
CA GLN A 352 -1.32 3.98 1.01
C GLN A 352 -2.60 3.29 1.50
N SER A 353 -2.57 2.00 1.83
CA SER A 353 -3.74 1.29 2.35
C SER A 353 -3.36 0.16 3.33
N PHE A 354 -4.38 -0.37 4.00
CA PHE A 354 -4.33 -1.60 4.77
C PHE A 354 -4.99 -2.75 4.01
N GLU A 355 -4.22 -3.77 3.68
CA GLU A 355 -4.70 -4.89 2.89
C GLU A 355 -4.64 -6.19 3.67
N TYR A 356 -5.64 -7.04 3.43
CA TYR A 356 -5.73 -8.35 4.06
C TYR A 356 -4.68 -9.29 3.45
N MET A 357 -3.85 -9.89 4.31
CA MET A 357 -2.91 -10.92 3.91
C MET A 357 -3.64 -12.26 3.75
N GLY A 358 -3.68 -12.79 2.53
CA GLY A 358 -4.36 -14.03 2.17
C GLY A 358 -5.73 -13.84 1.52
N LEU A 359 -5.89 -12.88 0.61
CA LEU A 359 -7.17 -12.62 -0.09
C LEU A 359 -7.72 -13.83 -0.87
N ALA A 360 -6.84 -14.61 -1.49
CA ALA A 360 -7.19 -15.76 -2.31
C ALA A 360 -6.98 -17.09 -1.59
N GLN A 361 -5.93 -17.20 -0.75
CA GLN A 361 -5.61 -18.37 0.05
C GLN A 361 -5.10 -17.94 1.43
N ASP A 362 -5.32 -18.76 2.45
CA ASP A 362 -4.90 -18.47 3.82
C ASP A 362 -3.37 -18.57 3.97
N TYR A 363 -2.71 -17.42 4.01
CA TYR A 363 -1.27 -17.31 4.20
C TYR A 363 -0.82 -17.87 5.55
N PHE A 364 -1.55 -17.54 6.63
CA PHE A 364 -1.15 -17.90 7.99
C PHE A 364 -1.25 -19.41 8.23
N ALA A 365 -2.26 -20.06 7.66
CA ALA A 365 -2.36 -21.51 7.70
C ALA A 365 -1.25 -22.20 6.87
N ALA A 366 -0.82 -21.57 5.78
CA ALA A 366 0.13 -22.16 4.83
C ALA A 366 1.61 -21.91 5.15
N ARG A 367 1.94 -20.86 5.92
CA ARG A 367 3.33 -20.46 6.18
C ARG A 367 4.11 -21.41 7.12
N GLY A 368 3.42 -22.35 7.77
CA GLY A 368 4.07 -23.37 8.61
C GLY A 368 4.52 -22.88 9.98
N GLU A 369 3.98 -21.78 10.48
CA GLU A 369 4.32 -21.21 11.80
C GLU A 369 3.05 -20.90 12.60
N GLU A 370 3.17 -20.95 13.92
CA GLU A 370 2.08 -20.57 14.82
C GLU A 370 1.71 -19.09 14.66
N MET A 371 0.45 -18.78 14.94
CA MET A 371 -0.03 -17.40 14.97
C MET A 371 0.53 -16.69 16.20
N THR A 372 1.17 -15.56 15.99
CA THR A 372 1.66 -14.65 17.01
C THR A 372 0.66 -13.51 17.23
N GLU A 373 0.90 -12.69 18.26
CA GLU A 373 0.07 -11.49 18.46
C GLU A 373 0.19 -10.51 17.28
N GLU A 374 1.38 -10.38 16.69
CA GLU A 374 1.67 -9.44 15.60
C GLU A 374 0.91 -9.75 14.32
N ASP A 375 0.52 -11.01 14.13
CA ASP A 375 -0.26 -11.44 12.97
C ASP A 375 -1.68 -10.86 12.95
N ASN A 376 -2.16 -10.35 14.08
CA ASN A 376 -3.44 -9.64 14.10
C ASN A 376 -3.38 -8.32 13.32
N GLY A 377 -2.18 -7.78 13.04
CA GLY A 377 -2.00 -6.57 12.24
C GLY A 377 -2.79 -5.38 12.80
N ARG A 378 -3.49 -4.65 11.92
CA ARG A 378 -4.29 -3.48 12.27
C ARG A 378 -5.37 -3.74 13.33
N PHE A 379 -5.88 -4.97 13.44
CA PHE A 379 -6.83 -5.32 14.50
C PHE A 379 -6.31 -5.01 15.90
N LYS A 380 -4.99 -5.10 16.15
CA LYS A 380 -4.39 -4.72 17.44
C LYS A 380 -4.75 -3.30 17.84
N GLN A 381 -4.90 -2.41 16.87
CA GLN A 381 -5.18 -0.99 17.08
C GLN A 381 -6.67 -0.67 17.07
N THR A 382 -7.44 -1.32 16.18
CA THR A 382 -8.85 -0.92 15.94
C THR A 382 -9.87 -1.81 16.64
N GLN A 383 -9.50 -3.06 16.97
CA GLN A 383 -10.41 -4.11 17.46
C GLN A 383 -11.61 -4.41 16.52
N LYS A 384 -11.58 -3.92 15.27
CA LYS A 384 -12.61 -4.19 14.26
C LYS A 384 -12.30 -5.49 13.54
N ALA A 385 -13.23 -6.43 13.49
CA ALA A 385 -13.02 -7.73 12.84
C ALA A 385 -12.52 -7.63 11.38
N TYR A 386 -12.93 -6.59 10.65
CA TYR A 386 -12.46 -6.29 9.29
C TYR A 386 -10.94 -6.08 9.17
N ASP A 387 -10.32 -5.55 10.22
CA ASP A 387 -8.89 -5.19 10.25
C ASP A 387 -7.98 -6.34 10.67
N ARG A 388 -8.55 -7.50 11.02
CA ARG A 388 -7.77 -8.68 11.39
C ARG A 388 -6.97 -9.16 10.19
N HIS A 389 -5.68 -9.37 10.41
CA HIS A 389 -4.71 -9.76 9.38
C HIS A 389 -4.56 -8.74 8.25
N ARG A 390 -4.99 -7.49 8.48
CA ARG A 390 -4.66 -6.37 7.59
C ARG A 390 -3.39 -5.71 8.03
N PHE A 391 -2.52 -5.45 7.06
CA PHE A 391 -1.26 -4.75 7.27
C PHE A 391 -1.18 -3.58 6.32
N LYS A 392 -0.44 -2.54 6.72
CA LYS A 392 -0.03 -1.50 5.80
C LYS A 392 0.73 -2.15 4.67
N VAL A 393 0.28 -1.95 3.44
CA VAL A 393 1.00 -2.44 2.27
C VAL A 393 2.40 -1.82 2.29
N PRO A 394 3.49 -2.60 2.33
CA PRO A 394 4.83 -2.03 2.35
C PRO A 394 5.15 -1.37 0.99
N GLY A 395 5.96 -0.31 1.03
CA GLY A 395 6.56 0.23 -0.19
C GLY A 395 7.54 -0.76 -0.80
N LEU A 396 7.56 -0.85 -2.13
CA LEU A 396 8.48 -1.76 -2.85
C LEU A 396 9.77 -1.08 -3.33
N ARG A 397 9.93 0.22 -3.06
CA ARG A 397 11.21 0.92 -3.30
C ARG A 397 12.32 0.26 -2.51
N ASN A 398 13.45 -0.02 -3.16
CA ASN A 398 14.61 -0.71 -2.59
C ASN A 398 14.35 -2.15 -2.11
N VAL A 399 13.24 -2.81 -2.50
CA VAL A 399 12.88 -4.15 -2.00
C VAL A 399 13.94 -5.23 -2.25
N ALA A 400 14.74 -5.09 -3.31
CA ALA A 400 15.86 -5.99 -3.59
C ALA A 400 16.96 -5.96 -2.50
N LEU A 401 16.96 -4.95 -1.63
CA LEU A 401 17.96 -4.76 -0.57
C LEU A 401 17.44 -5.11 0.83
N THR A 402 16.15 -5.40 1.00
CA THR A 402 15.50 -5.43 2.31
C THR A 402 14.96 -6.80 2.71
N PHE A 403 15.61 -7.87 2.27
CA PHE A 403 15.33 -9.22 2.75
C PHE A 403 15.65 -9.34 4.26
N PRO A 404 15.04 -10.29 4.99
CA PRO A 404 13.93 -11.14 4.56
C PRO A 404 12.61 -10.38 4.46
N TYR A 405 11.60 -10.98 3.84
CA TYR A 405 10.34 -10.33 3.46
C TYR A 405 9.17 -10.69 4.38
N TYR A 406 8.13 -9.85 4.29
CA TYR A 406 6.91 -9.85 5.11
C TYR A 406 7.11 -9.35 6.54
N HIS A 407 6.01 -9.11 7.26
CA HIS A 407 6.06 -8.63 8.64
C HIS A 407 6.71 -9.63 9.59
N ASP A 408 6.70 -10.93 9.24
CA ASP A 408 7.26 -12.02 10.02
C ASP A 408 8.67 -12.44 9.57
N GLY A 409 9.19 -11.87 8.47
CA GLY A 409 10.51 -12.18 7.92
C GLY A 409 10.67 -13.65 7.49
N THR A 410 9.59 -14.33 7.12
CA THR A 410 9.61 -15.78 6.82
C THR A 410 10.04 -16.13 5.39
N ARG A 411 10.24 -15.15 4.51
CA ARG A 411 10.76 -15.39 3.14
C ARG A 411 12.12 -14.77 2.98
N GLU A 412 13.10 -15.57 2.60
CA GLU A 412 14.48 -15.13 2.47
C GLU A 412 14.75 -14.52 1.09
N THR A 413 14.02 -14.98 0.06
CA THR A 413 14.26 -14.54 -1.32
C THR A 413 13.07 -13.77 -1.90
N LEU A 414 13.39 -12.83 -2.81
CA LEU A 414 12.38 -12.03 -3.48
C LEU A 414 11.49 -12.89 -4.40
N SER A 415 12.08 -13.93 -5.00
CA SER A 415 11.35 -14.90 -5.82
C SER A 415 10.26 -15.63 -5.03
N GLU A 416 10.57 -16.11 -3.82
CA GLU A 416 9.56 -16.73 -2.95
C GLU A 416 8.49 -15.72 -2.56
N ALA A 417 8.88 -14.48 -2.22
CA ALA A 417 7.93 -13.45 -1.86
C ALA A 417 6.96 -13.08 -3.01
N VAL A 418 7.45 -13.08 -4.25
CA VAL A 418 6.64 -12.84 -5.46
C VAL A 418 5.69 -14.00 -5.74
N ASP A 419 6.18 -15.25 -5.67
CA ASP A 419 5.35 -16.45 -5.86
C ASP A 419 4.23 -16.52 -4.81
N ASP A 420 4.54 -16.22 -3.55
CA ASP A 420 3.58 -16.21 -2.46
C ASP A 420 2.56 -15.07 -2.60
N MET A 421 2.97 -13.87 -3.03
CA MET A 421 2.02 -12.79 -3.32
C MET A 421 1.05 -13.17 -4.44
N ALA A 422 1.54 -13.77 -5.53
CA ALA A 422 0.68 -14.26 -6.61
C ALA A 422 -0.28 -15.34 -6.11
N ARG A 423 0.20 -16.28 -5.27
CA ARG A 423 -0.62 -17.36 -4.73
C ARG A 423 -1.67 -16.88 -3.73
N PHE A 424 -1.25 -16.17 -2.69
CA PHE A 424 -2.08 -15.85 -1.53
C PHE A 424 -2.93 -14.61 -1.74
N GLN A 425 -2.48 -13.62 -2.52
CA GLN A 425 -3.28 -12.42 -2.80
C GLN A 425 -4.14 -12.56 -4.06
N VAL A 426 -3.60 -13.21 -5.11
CA VAL A 426 -4.22 -13.21 -6.45
C VAL A 426 -4.84 -14.56 -6.81
N GLY A 427 -4.36 -15.65 -6.20
CA GLY A 427 -4.82 -17.01 -6.52
C GLY A 427 -4.18 -17.57 -7.78
N ARG A 428 -2.97 -17.13 -8.14
CA ARG A 428 -2.23 -17.55 -9.33
C ARG A 428 -0.96 -18.27 -8.96
N GLN A 429 -0.54 -19.19 -9.83
CA GLN A 429 0.79 -19.78 -9.81
C GLN A 429 1.55 -19.22 -11.02
N LEU A 430 2.64 -18.52 -10.76
CA LEU A 430 3.46 -17.95 -11.82
C LEU A 430 4.31 -19.03 -12.49
N SER A 431 4.61 -18.84 -13.77
CA SER A 431 5.72 -19.57 -14.38
C SER A 431 7.05 -19.05 -13.82
N ALA A 432 8.11 -19.86 -13.93
CA ALA A 432 9.45 -19.41 -13.50
C ALA A 432 9.88 -18.14 -14.24
N GLN A 433 9.60 -18.05 -15.55
CA GLN A 433 9.94 -16.88 -16.35
C GLN A 433 9.16 -15.63 -15.90
N ASP A 434 7.84 -15.75 -15.68
CA ASP A 434 7.03 -14.60 -15.27
C ASP A 434 7.47 -14.07 -13.89
N ARG A 435 7.79 -14.98 -12.97
CA ARG A 435 8.36 -14.61 -11.67
C ARG A 435 9.70 -13.91 -11.83
N ASP A 436 10.59 -14.46 -12.64
CA ASP A 436 11.94 -13.91 -12.82
C ASP A 436 11.87 -12.52 -13.50
N ASP A 437 10.92 -12.29 -14.40
CA ASP A 437 10.66 -11.00 -15.02
C ASP A 437 10.12 -9.97 -14.01
N ILE A 438 9.16 -10.37 -13.16
CA ILE A 438 8.67 -9.52 -12.06
C ILE A 438 9.82 -9.19 -11.09
N VAL A 439 10.65 -10.18 -10.72
CA VAL A 439 11.82 -9.96 -9.85
C VAL A 439 12.82 -9.00 -10.50
N ALA A 440 13.06 -9.13 -11.81
CA ALA A 440 13.91 -8.19 -12.55
C ALA A 440 13.34 -6.76 -12.48
N PHE A 441 12.04 -6.60 -12.73
CA PHE A 441 11.34 -5.31 -12.54
C PHE A 441 11.54 -4.76 -11.12
N LEU A 442 11.30 -5.55 -10.07
CA LEU A 442 11.48 -5.11 -8.68
C LEU A 442 12.92 -4.69 -8.38
N GLY A 443 13.91 -5.31 -9.04
CA GLY A 443 15.31 -4.90 -8.99
C GLY A 443 15.57 -3.49 -9.51
N THR A 444 14.74 -2.99 -10.43
CA THR A 444 14.84 -1.62 -10.97
C THR A 444 14.34 -0.53 -10.02
N LEU A 445 13.72 -0.91 -8.89
CA LEU A 445 13.16 -0.01 -7.89
C LEU A 445 14.17 0.47 -6.84
N THR A 446 15.43 0.05 -6.95
CA THR A 446 16.52 0.56 -6.10
C THR A 446 16.92 1.95 -6.55
N GLY A 447 16.77 2.92 -5.66
CA GLY A 447 17.03 4.33 -5.93
C GLY A 447 18.41 4.81 -5.51
N LYS A 448 18.62 6.12 -5.62
CA LYS A 448 19.87 6.78 -5.22
C LYS A 448 19.70 7.57 -3.94
N PHE A 449 20.59 7.35 -2.98
CA PHE A 449 20.71 8.20 -1.80
C PHE A 449 21.95 9.10 -1.93
N ARG A 450 21.77 10.42 -1.77
CA ARG A 450 22.84 11.42 -1.94
C ARG A 450 23.60 11.26 -3.28
N GLY A 451 22.84 10.97 -4.35
CA GLY A 451 23.36 10.83 -5.72
C GLY A 451 24.05 9.48 -6.02
N ARG A 452 24.12 8.56 -5.07
CA ARG A 452 24.72 7.23 -5.25
C ARG A 452 23.64 6.16 -5.16
N GLU A 453 23.70 5.19 -6.04
CA GLU A 453 22.82 4.02 -5.97
C GLU A 453 22.95 3.34 -4.61
N LEU A 454 21.83 3.00 -3.99
CA LEU A 454 21.84 2.26 -2.75
C LEU A 454 22.38 0.85 -2.99
N THR A 455 23.21 0.41 -2.07
CA THR A 455 23.76 -0.94 -2.06
C THR A 455 23.52 -1.56 -0.71
N ASN A 456 23.45 -2.88 -0.68
CA ASN A 456 23.47 -3.63 0.56
C ASN A 456 24.49 -4.77 0.47
N PRO A 457 25.57 -4.75 1.27
CA PRO A 457 26.58 -5.82 1.23
C PRO A 457 26.00 -7.19 1.62
N ASN A 458 24.93 -7.24 2.41
CA ASN A 458 24.30 -8.47 2.84
C ASN A 458 23.42 -9.10 1.73
N ALA A 459 23.00 -8.33 0.72
CA ALA A 459 22.12 -8.84 -0.35
C ALA A 459 22.80 -9.88 -1.25
N GLY A 460 24.12 -9.77 -1.43
CA GLY A 460 24.89 -10.71 -2.25
C GLY A 460 25.08 -12.09 -1.62
N THR A 461 24.77 -12.27 -0.33
CA THR A 461 24.92 -13.57 0.36
C THR A 461 23.64 -14.40 0.40
N VAL A 462 22.48 -13.82 0.08
CA VAL A 462 21.17 -14.50 0.20
C VAL A 462 20.43 -14.60 -1.15
N ALA A 463 20.70 -13.72 -2.10
CA ALA A 463 19.96 -13.68 -3.36
C ALA A 463 20.78 -14.24 -4.53
N GLY A 464 20.22 -15.22 -5.23
CA GLY A 464 20.59 -15.59 -6.60
C GLY A 464 20.31 -14.48 -7.63
N VAL A 465 20.46 -13.22 -7.25
CA VAL A 465 20.47 -12.07 -8.14
C VAL A 465 21.82 -12.09 -8.84
N VAL A 466 21.80 -12.52 -10.10
CA VAL A 466 22.92 -12.42 -11.02
C VAL A 466 23.34 -10.95 -11.05
N ARG A 467 24.48 -10.63 -10.44
CA ARG A 467 25.15 -9.35 -10.71
C ARG A 467 25.40 -9.33 -12.21
N SER A 468 24.85 -8.35 -12.93
CA SER A 468 25.35 -8.04 -14.25
C SER A 468 26.80 -7.59 -14.09
N GLU A 469 27.74 -8.45 -14.46
CA GLU A 469 29.15 -8.12 -14.58
C GLU A 469 29.32 -7.03 -15.66
N ASN A 470 29.12 -5.76 -15.31
CA ASN A 470 29.47 -4.62 -16.17
C ASN A 470 29.55 -3.28 -15.42
N GLN A 471 30.01 -3.29 -14.17
CA GLN A 471 30.38 -2.08 -13.44
C GLN A 471 31.72 -2.24 -12.70
N GLN A 472 32.73 -2.71 -13.41
CA GLN A 472 34.12 -2.37 -13.10
C GLN A 472 34.73 -1.69 -14.33
N GLN A 473 34.57 -0.36 -14.40
CA GLN A 473 35.53 0.57 -14.98
C GLN A 473 35.26 1.98 -14.48
#